data_AF-A0A9J6EVS1-F1
#
_entry.id   AF-A0A9J6EVS1-F1
#
_cell.length_a   1.000
_cell.length_b   1.000
_cell.length_c   1.000
_cell.angle_alpha   90.00
_cell.angle_beta   90.00
_cell.angle_gamma   90.00
#
_symmetry.space_group_name_H-M   'P 1'
#
loop_
_entity.id
_entity.type
_entity.pdbx_description
1 polymer ?
#
loop_
_entity_poly.entity_id
_entity_poly.type
_entity_poly.pdbx_seq_one_letter_code
_entity_poly.pdbx_strand_id
1 'polypeptide(L)'
;MGLSPSSSPSLRHQRQPPGLSSRAPSLPALATGLHTMVPGLSATTTPSLSSPCPGSRRPPPPQPLTAPPRPHHPQALQRSLTFWTEAILAGVHTATSALPAAPHSTMTDSHLLHLWQACQVVHHRLQAQKHNRRLRLCLARLALDIEEHCTSLLREQWGKTCDRMAGNLRLRDTWSLLRVLLDPTHTKASQRKNISLLLYSSSLTDTEFLATLQDGYLCTDPHTPLPAYSGSSNSDLDADISLGEKSAAVEAALSSPRQDLQLRLVTRAEDGGARHCLGGKTGSLKAAHIAAF
;
A
#
# COMPACT_ATOMS: atom_id res chain seq x y z
N MET A 1 62.08 -10.70 -31.74
CA MET A 1 62.39 -11.92 -30.97
C MET A 1 62.36 -11.56 -29.50
N GLY A 2 61.47 -12.17 -28.73
CA GLY A 2 61.26 -11.84 -27.32
C GLY A 2 60.09 -12.63 -26.76
N LEU A 3 60.26 -13.94 -26.67
CA LEU A 3 59.34 -14.84 -25.98
C LEU A 3 59.73 -14.82 -24.50
N SER A 4 58.75 -14.55 -23.62
CA SER A 4 58.88 -14.84 -22.19
C SER A 4 57.52 -15.24 -21.63
N PRO A 5 57.49 -16.13 -20.63
CA PRO A 5 56.44 -17.12 -20.50
C PRO A 5 55.43 -16.81 -19.38
N SER A 6 54.19 -17.20 -19.69
CA SER A 6 53.13 -17.73 -18.83
C SER A 6 53.52 -18.02 -17.37
N SER A 7 52.98 -17.25 -16.44
CA SER A 7 52.87 -17.62 -15.03
C SER A 7 51.39 -17.88 -14.69
N SER A 8 51.08 -19.15 -14.46
CA SER A 8 49.79 -19.64 -13.96
C SER A 8 49.65 -19.34 -12.46
N PRO A 9 48.50 -18.81 -11.99
CA PRO A 9 48.18 -18.83 -10.57
C PRO A 9 47.38 -20.09 -10.21
N SER A 10 48.10 -20.99 -9.56
CA SER A 10 47.73 -21.88 -8.45
C SER A 10 46.25 -21.99 -8.05
N LEU A 11 45.73 -23.21 -8.22
CA LEU A 11 44.55 -23.76 -7.56
C LEU A 11 44.57 -23.48 -6.04
N ARG A 12 43.50 -22.85 -5.52
CA ARG A 12 43.24 -22.75 -4.09
C ARG A 12 41.88 -23.34 -3.76
N HIS A 13 41.94 -24.49 -3.09
CA HIS A 13 40.97 -25.13 -2.20
C HIS A 13 39.48 -24.76 -2.30
N GLN A 14 38.78 -25.68 -2.98
CA GLN A 14 37.37 -25.96 -2.83
C GLN A 14 37.11 -26.50 -1.41
N ARG A 15 36.48 -25.69 -0.54
CA ARG A 15 35.88 -26.16 0.73
C ARG A 15 34.42 -26.53 0.47
N GLN A 16 34.10 -27.81 0.59
CA GLN A 16 32.73 -28.30 0.69
C GLN A 16 32.14 -27.93 2.08
N PRO A 17 30.88 -27.47 2.16
CA PRO A 17 30.13 -27.46 3.41
C PRO A 17 29.42 -28.82 3.65
N PRO A 18 29.32 -29.28 4.91
CA PRO A 18 28.69 -30.55 5.25
C PRO A 18 27.16 -30.45 5.37
N GLY A 19 26.49 -31.50 4.91
CA GLY A 19 25.38 -32.16 5.62
C GLY A 19 24.05 -31.40 5.74
N LEU A 20 23.14 -31.65 4.81
CA LEU A 20 21.70 -31.47 5.04
C LEU A 20 21.09 -32.75 5.64
N SER A 21 20.13 -32.52 6.54
CA SER A 21 18.88 -33.28 6.70
C SER A 21 18.87 -34.52 7.60
N SER A 22 18.29 -34.37 8.79
CA SER A 22 17.14 -35.17 9.24
C SER A 22 16.71 -34.74 10.64
N ARG A 23 15.62 -33.99 10.76
CA ARG A 23 14.66 -34.15 11.87
C ARG A 23 13.37 -33.37 11.59
N ALA A 24 12.35 -34.10 11.17
CA ALA A 24 10.97 -33.62 11.23
C ALA A 24 10.46 -33.64 12.68
N PRO A 25 9.71 -32.63 13.13
CA PRO A 25 8.78 -32.78 14.22
C PRO A 25 7.34 -32.85 13.71
N SER A 26 6.69 -33.90 14.18
CA SER A 26 5.28 -34.26 14.12
C SER A 26 4.30 -33.10 14.40
N LEU A 27 3.26 -33.02 13.57
CA LEU A 27 2.00 -32.32 13.84
C LEU A 27 1.24 -33.01 14.98
N PRO A 28 0.59 -32.25 15.89
CA PRO A 28 -0.59 -32.73 16.56
C PRO A 28 -1.85 -32.15 15.88
N ALA A 29 -2.75 -33.07 15.52
CA ALA A 29 -4.13 -32.79 15.19
C ALA A 29 -4.87 -32.24 16.43
N LEU A 30 -5.64 -31.17 16.26
CA LEU A 30 -6.66 -30.76 17.23
C LEU A 30 -7.94 -30.43 16.48
N ALA A 31 -8.84 -31.38 16.56
CA ALA A 31 -10.18 -31.34 16.03
C ALA A 31 -11.13 -30.72 17.07
N THR A 32 -12.10 -29.96 16.55
CA THR A 32 -13.48 -29.79 17.04
C THR A 32 -13.73 -29.20 18.45
N GLY A 33 -14.55 -28.14 18.47
CA GLY A 33 -15.18 -27.63 19.69
C GLY A 33 -16.05 -26.40 19.46
N LEU A 34 -17.02 -26.49 18.55
CA LEU A 34 -18.12 -25.51 18.43
C LEU A 34 -19.12 -25.79 19.55
N HIS A 35 -19.26 -24.88 20.52
CA HIS A 35 -20.50 -24.65 21.27
C HIS A 35 -20.36 -23.40 22.13
N THR A 36 -21.08 -22.33 21.80
CA THR A 36 -21.55 -21.39 22.82
C THR A 36 -22.90 -20.83 22.38
N MET A 37 -23.92 -21.21 23.15
CA MET A 37 -25.25 -20.65 23.10
C MET A 37 -25.23 -19.21 23.61
N VAL A 38 -25.97 -18.32 22.94
CA VAL A 38 -26.38 -17.03 23.52
C VAL A 38 -27.91 -16.97 23.51
N PRO A 39 -28.56 -16.80 24.67
CA PRO A 39 -30.00 -16.66 24.77
C PRO A 39 -30.43 -15.19 24.70
N GLY A 40 -31.55 -14.96 24.00
CA GLY A 40 -32.74 -14.36 24.59
C GLY A 40 -32.84 -12.83 24.75
N LEU A 41 -34.00 -12.33 24.29
CA LEU A 41 -34.81 -11.26 24.93
C LEU A 41 -34.29 -9.82 24.69
N SER A 42 -35.06 -8.79 24.34
CA SER A 42 -36.51 -8.58 24.24
C SER A 42 -36.77 -7.25 23.51
N ALA A 43 -37.94 -7.18 22.85
CA ALA A 43 -38.81 -6.03 22.60
C ALA A 43 -38.23 -4.60 22.68
N THR A 44 -38.16 -3.92 21.53
CA THR A 44 -38.14 -2.45 21.46
C THR A 44 -39.55 -1.97 21.15
N THR A 45 -40.24 -1.51 22.20
CA THR A 45 -41.53 -0.82 22.11
C THR A 45 -41.32 0.63 21.69
N THR A 46 -41.90 1.00 20.57
CA THR A 46 -42.09 2.36 20.07
C THR A 46 -42.97 3.17 21.04
N PRO A 47 -42.65 4.45 21.32
CA PRO A 47 -43.69 5.40 21.68
C PRO A 47 -43.78 6.54 20.67
N SER A 48 -45.02 6.69 20.21
CA SER A 48 -45.59 7.74 19.38
C SER A 48 -45.45 9.12 20.01
N LEU A 49 -44.98 10.10 19.24
CA LEU A 49 -45.05 11.52 19.56
C LEU A 49 -46.50 12.01 19.47
N SER A 50 -47.03 12.52 20.57
CA SER A 50 -48.21 13.39 20.56
C SER A 50 -48.03 14.51 21.59
N SER A 51 -47.74 15.71 21.08
CA SER A 51 -48.01 16.98 21.78
C SER A 51 -49.51 17.23 21.79
N PRO A 52 -50.06 17.82 22.87
CA PRO A 52 -50.33 19.26 22.81
C PRO A 52 -50.17 20.01 24.15
N CYS A 53 -49.64 21.25 24.07
CA CYS A 53 -49.91 22.33 25.03
C CYS A 53 -51.41 22.70 24.96
N PRO A 54 -52.07 23.35 25.98
CA PRO A 54 -51.51 24.40 26.83
C PRO A 54 -52.03 24.44 28.29
N GLY A 55 -51.50 25.35 29.12
CA GLY A 55 -52.23 25.78 30.32
C GLY A 55 -51.36 26.24 31.49
N SER A 56 -51.20 27.56 31.62
CA SER A 56 -50.66 28.26 32.77
C SER A 56 -51.18 27.74 34.11
N ARG A 57 -50.30 27.17 34.95
CA ARG A 57 -50.39 27.28 36.41
C ARG A 57 -49.01 27.51 37.01
N ARG A 58 -48.95 28.57 37.82
CA ARG A 58 -47.81 29.07 38.58
C ARG A 58 -47.31 27.97 39.55
N PRO A 59 -46.02 27.60 39.57
CA PRO A 59 -45.50 26.64 40.52
C PRO A 59 -45.36 27.26 41.92
N PRO A 60 -45.57 26.49 43.01
CA PRO A 60 -45.31 26.94 44.38
C PRO A 60 -43.80 27.13 44.63
N PRO A 61 -43.41 27.93 45.65
CA PRO A 61 -42.02 28.25 45.92
C PRO A 61 -41.19 26.99 46.28
N PRO A 62 -39.91 26.95 45.89
CA PRO A 62 -39.04 25.81 46.12
C PRO A 62 -38.77 25.64 47.62
N GLN A 63 -39.07 24.44 48.13
CA GLN A 63 -38.55 24.02 49.43
C GLN A 63 -37.02 23.86 49.34
N PRO A 64 -36.26 24.13 50.42
CA PRO A 64 -34.81 23.94 50.43
C PRO A 64 -34.47 22.47 50.21
N LEU A 65 -34.00 22.16 49.01
CA LEU A 65 -33.36 20.89 48.66
C LEU A 65 -32.17 20.69 49.60
N THR A 66 -32.29 19.71 50.47
CA THR A 66 -31.17 19.07 51.15
C THR A 66 -30.14 18.71 50.10
N ALA A 67 -28.98 19.38 50.14
CA ALA A 67 -27.91 19.14 49.20
C ALA A 67 -27.52 17.64 49.24
N PRO A 68 -27.52 16.93 48.11
CA PRO A 68 -26.97 15.58 48.08
C PRO A 68 -25.50 15.65 48.50
N PRO A 69 -25.00 14.67 49.27
CA PRO A 69 -23.62 14.65 49.70
C PRO A 69 -22.73 14.70 48.46
N ARG A 70 -21.86 15.71 48.41
CA ARG A 70 -20.83 15.80 47.36
C ARG A 70 -20.06 14.48 47.36
N PRO A 71 -19.95 13.77 46.23
CA PRO A 71 -19.14 12.57 46.15
C PRO A 71 -17.68 12.96 46.28
N HIS A 72 -17.19 12.93 47.51
CA HIS A 72 -15.76 12.93 47.82
C HIS A 72 -15.21 11.57 47.41
N HIS A 73 -14.82 11.37 46.14
CA HIS A 73 -13.93 10.25 45.83
C HIS A 73 -13.04 10.47 44.61
N PRO A 74 -11.86 11.12 44.78
CA PRO A 74 -10.80 11.08 43.76
C PRO A 74 -10.35 9.64 43.43
N GLN A 75 -10.56 8.69 44.34
CA GLN A 75 -10.18 7.28 44.16
C GLN A 75 -11.10 6.53 43.17
N ALA A 76 -12.38 6.89 43.07
CA ALA A 76 -13.31 6.26 42.11
C ALA A 76 -12.96 6.64 40.66
N LEU A 77 -12.61 7.91 40.43
CA LEU A 77 -12.13 8.38 39.13
C LEU A 77 -10.76 7.76 38.77
N GLN A 78 -9.84 7.65 39.73
CA GLN A 78 -8.54 6.98 39.48
C GLN A 78 -8.71 5.51 39.07
N ARG A 79 -9.58 4.74 39.75
CA ARG A 79 -9.87 3.34 39.38
C ARG A 79 -10.50 3.23 37.99
N SER A 80 -11.36 4.18 37.63
CA SER A 80 -11.94 4.21 36.28
C SER A 80 -10.87 4.47 35.22
N LEU A 81 -9.96 5.42 35.45
CA LEU A 81 -8.91 5.75 34.49
C LEU A 81 -7.94 4.59 34.27
N THR A 82 -7.51 3.91 35.35
CA THR A 82 -6.60 2.75 35.23
C THR A 82 -7.25 1.62 34.44
N PHE A 83 -8.54 1.36 34.69
CA PHE A 83 -9.31 0.36 33.94
C PHE A 83 -9.41 0.71 32.45
N TRP A 84 -9.68 1.98 32.12
CA TRP A 84 -9.71 2.44 30.73
C TRP A 84 -8.33 2.34 30.06
N THR A 85 -7.25 2.69 30.75
CA THR A 85 -5.89 2.56 30.19
C THR A 85 -5.49 1.11 29.98
N GLU A 86 -5.85 0.20 30.89
CA GLU A 86 -5.60 -1.23 30.74
C GLU A 86 -6.43 -1.84 29.59
N ALA A 87 -7.70 -1.45 29.46
CA ALA A 87 -8.56 -1.89 28.37
C ALA A 87 -8.03 -1.40 27.00
N ILE A 88 -7.55 -0.16 26.93
CA ILE A 88 -6.94 0.39 25.70
C ILE A 88 -5.62 -0.34 25.40
N LEU A 89 -4.76 -0.56 26.40
CA LEU A 89 -3.51 -1.29 26.20
C LEU A 89 -3.77 -2.75 25.77
N ALA A 90 -4.75 -3.42 26.36
CA ALA A 90 -5.17 -4.76 25.94
C ALA A 90 -5.72 -4.76 24.50
N GLY A 91 -6.51 -3.74 24.12
CA GLY A 91 -6.96 -3.51 22.75
C GLY A 91 -5.80 -3.29 21.77
N VAL A 92 -4.80 -2.51 22.17
CA VAL A 92 -3.59 -2.30 21.36
C VAL A 92 -2.78 -3.59 21.26
N HIS A 93 -2.63 -4.37 22.32
CA HIS A 93 -1.91 -5.65 22.27
C HIS A 93 -2.62 -6.71 21.43
N THR A 94 -3.96 -6.75 21.47
CA THR A 94 -4.76 -7.65 20.63
C THR A 94 -4.77 -7.24 19.16
N ALA A 95 -4.81 -5.93 18.87
CA ALA A 95 -4.73 -5.40 17.51
C ALA A 95 -3.30 -5.43 16.95
N THR A 96 -2.28 -5.27 17.79
CA THR A 96 -0.86 -5.30 17.41
C THR A 96 -0.36 -6.73 17.45
N SER A 97 -0.63 -7.47 16.38
CA SER A 97 0.06 -8.74 16.17
C SER A 97 1.54 -8.48 15.94
N ALA A 98 2.39 -8.94 16.85
CA ALA A 98 3.83 -8.98 16.64
C ALA A 98 4.12 -9.91 15.45
N LEU A 99 4.33 -9.33 14.28
CA LEU A 99 4.77 -10.07 13.10
C LEU A 99 6.09 -10.75 13.47
N PRO A 100 6.17 -12.10 13.42
CA PRO A 100 7.43 -12.78 13.67
C PRO A 100 8.45 -12.23 12.68
N ALA A 101 9.57 -11.73 13.22
CA ALA A 101 10.66 -11.18 12.42
C ALA A 101 11.01 -12.19 11.32
N ALA A 102 10.72 -11.84 10.07
CA ALA A 102 10.97 -12.72 8.95
C ALA A 102 12.46 -13.11 8.97
N PRO A 103 12.83 -14.40 8.94
CA PRO A 103 14.20 -14.87 9.17
C PRO A 103 15.21 -14.52 8.05
N HIS A 104 14.85 -13.60 7.14
CA HIS A 104 15.60 -13.32 5.91
C HIS A 104 15.93 -11.84 5.70
N SER A 105 15.69 -10.98 6.69
CA SER A 105 16.15 -9.59 6.72
C SER A 105 16.47 -9.27 8.18
N THR A 106 17.62 -8.75 8.59
CA THR A 106 18.13 -7.43 8.21
C THR A 106 19.54 -7.31 8.80
N MET A 107 20.58 -7.28 7.97
CA MET A 107 21.79 -6.57 8.39
C MET A 107 21.39 -5.09 8.36
N THR A 108 20.82 -4.60 9.47
CA THR A 108 20.46 -3.20 9.63
C THR A 108 21.71 -2.39 9.38
N ASP A 109 21.64 -1.44 8.46
CA ASP A 109 22.79 -0.63 8.11
C ASP A 109 23.33 0.10 9.35
N SER A 110 24.56 -0.24 9.73
CA SER A 110 25.21 0.27 10.95
C SER A 110 25.42 1.77 10.90
N HIS A 111 25.64 2.31 9.69
CA HIS A 111 25.84 3.74 9.48
C HIS A 111 24.55 4.53 9.74
N LEU A 112 23.44 4.12 9.12
CA LEU A 112 22.12 4.75 9.33
C LEU A 112 21.70 4.67 10.81
N LEU A 113 21.94 3.53 11.45
CA LEU A 113 21.66 3.38 12.89
C LEU A 113 22.45 4.38 13.73
N HIS A 114 23.73 4.61 13.41
CA HIS A 114 24.55 5.61 14.10
C HIS A 114 24.05 7.04 13.89
N LEU A 115 23.75 7.42 12.64
CA LEU A 115 23.20 8.75 12.32
C LEU A 115 21.86 9.01 13.02
N TRP A 116 20.99 8.01 13.06
CA TRP A 116 19.69 8.11 13.72
C TRP A 116 19.83 8.28 15.23
N GLN A 117 20.71 7.52 15.87
CA GLN A 117 21.01 7.69 17.30
C GLN A 117 21.58 9.09 17.59
N ALA A 118 22.50 9.58 16.77
CA ALA A 118 23.05 10.93 16.90
C ALA A 118 21.95 12.00 16.76
N CYS A 119 21.05 11.84 15.78
CA CYS A 119 19.90 12.71 15.56
C CYS A 119 19.00 12.77 16.81
N GLN A 120 18.65 11.61 17.39
CA GLN A 120 17.85 11.54 18.61
C GLN A 120 18.49 12.27 19.79
N VAL A 121 19.79 12.07 20.03
CA VAL A 121 20.52 12.71 21.13
C VAL A 121 20.52 14.23 20.96
N VAL A 122 20.78 14.73 19.75
CA VAL A 122 20.76 16.17 19.46
C VAL A 122 19.35 16.74 19.62
N HIS A 123 18.33 16.03 19.14
CA HIS A 123 16.94 16.43 19.28
C HIS A 123 16.53 16.52 20.77
N HIS A 124 16.87 15.52 21.58
CA HIS A 124 16.58 15.53 23.02
C HIS A 124 17.25 16.73 23.72
N ARG A 125 18.52 17.01 23.40
CA ARG A 125 19.23 18.19 23.93
C ARG A 125 18.58 19.50 23.45
N LEU A 126 18.12 19.56 22.21
CA LEU A 126 17.44 20.72 21.65
C LEU A 126 16.10 20.98 22.36
N GLN A 127 15.35 19.93 22.73
CA GLN A 127 14.10 20.09 23.49
C GLN A 127 14.33 20.77 24.85
N ALA A 128 15.46 20.47 25.51
CA ALA A 128 15.88 21.16 26.73
C ALA A 128 16.39 22.60 26.47
N GLN A 129 16.96 22.87 25.29
CA GLN A 129 17.58 24.15 24.93
C GLN A 129 17.02 24.74 23.63
N LYS A 130 15.73 25.09 23.61
CA LYS A 130 14.99 25.48 22.39
C LYS A 130 15.61 26.63 21.59
N HIS A 131 16.32 27.53 22.26
CA HIS A 131 16.90 28.72 21.62
C HIS A 131 18.31 28.51 21.05
N ASN A 132 18.92 27.35 21.32
CA ASN A 132 20.29 27.07 20.87
C ASN A 132 20.34 26.87 19.34
N ARG A 133 20.88 27.87 18.63
CA ARG A 133 21.02 27.84 17.16
C ARG A 133 21.96 26.74 16.68
N ARG A 134 23.01 26.41 17.45
CA ARG A 134 24.01 25.40 17.06
C ARG A 134 23.40 24.00 17.02
N LEU A 135 22.57 23.65 18.01
CA LEU A 135 21.87 22.37 18.05
C LEU A 135 20.89 22.22 16.88
N ARG A 136 20.15 23.29 16.54
CA ARG A 136 19.27 23.29 15.35
C ARG A 136 20.03 23.06 14.05
N LEU A 137 21.16 23.74 13.87
CA LEU A 137 22.01 23.56 12.69
C LEU A 137 22.63 22.16 12.64
N CYS A 138 23.05 21.61 13.78
CA CYS A 138 23.57 20.25 13.86
C CYS A 138 22.50 19.21 13.51
N LEU A 139 21.26 19.38 14.01
CA LEU A 139 20.13 18.52 13.66
C LEU A 139 19.82 18.56 12.16
N ALA A 140 19.81 19.77 11.57
CA ALA A 140 19.59 19.93 10.14
C ALA A 140 20.69 19.25 9.29
N ARG A 141 21.96 19.32 9.72
CA ARG A 141 23.06 18.61 9.05
C ARG A 141 22.89 17.10 9.13
N LEU A 142 22.61 16.55 10.32
CA LEU A 142 22.38 15.11 10.48
C LEU A 142 21.18 14.63 9.65
N ALA A 143 20.13 15.44 9.52
CA ALA A 143 18.99 15.11 8.65
C ALA A 143 19.41 15.03 7.17
N LEU A 144 20.22 15.99 6.69
CA LEU A 144 20.77 15.96 5.33
C LEU A 144 21.67 14.73 5.11
N ASP A 145 22.55 14.40 6.07
CA ASP A 145 23.42 13.23 5.98
C ASP A 145 22.61 11.92 5.90
N ILE A 146 21.52 11.83 6.68
CA ILE A 146 20.58 10.68 6.62
C ILE A 146 19.91 10.61 5.25
N GLU A 147 19.40 11.72 4.73
CA GLU A 147 18.76 11.77 3.42
C GLU A 147 19.74 11.37 2.31
N GLU A 148 20.95 11.92 2.30
CA GLU A 148 21.99 11.59 1.32
C GLU A 148 22.34 10.09 1.34
N HIS A 149 22.54 9.53 2.53
CA HIS A 149 22.85 8.11 2.68
C HIS A 149 21.68 7.21 2.25
N CYS A 150 20.45 7.57 2.63
CA CYS A 150 19.26 6.83 2.21
C CYS A 150 19.06 6.87 0.70
N THR A 151 19.29 8.02 0.05
CA THR A 151 19.21 8.11 -1.42
C THR A 151 20.27 7.25 -2.11
N SER A 152 21.47 7.16 -1.55
CA SER A 152 22.54 6.30 -2.07
C SER A 152 22.18 4.82 -1.94
N LEU A 153 21.70 4.38 -0.77
CA LEU A 153 21.22 3.02 -0.56
C LEU A 153 20.06 2.66 -1.48
N LEU A 154 19.11 3.57 -1.68
CA LEU A 154 18.00 3.36 -2.61
C LEU A 154 18.50 3.17 -4.03
N ARG A 155 19.48 3.95 -4.49
CA ARG A 155 20.09 3.77 -5.82
C ARG A 155 20.78 2.42 -5.95
N GLU A 156 21.54 2.00 -4.94
CA GLU A 156 22.17 0.67 -4.94
C GLU A 156 21.15 -0.46 -4.96
N GLN A 157 20.09 -0.35 -4.16
CA GLN A 157 19.01 -1.32 -4.11
C GLN A 157 18.29 -1.41 -5.46
N TRP A 158 18.05 -0.26 -6.10
CA TRP A 158 17.48 -0.21 -7.45
C TRP A 158 18.41 -0.83 -8.47
N GLY A 159 19.72 -0.54 -8.41
CA GLY A 159 20.72 -1.19 -9.27
C GLY A 159 20.66 -2.71 -9.15
N LYS A 160 20.73 -3.23 -7.92
CA LYS A 160 20.60 -4.69 -7.65
C LYS A 160 19.28 -5.27 -8.17
N THR A 161 18.19 -4.50 -8.07
CA THR A 161 16.88 -4.93 -8.58
C THR A 161 16.89 -5.00 -10.11
N CYS A 162 17.44 -3.99 -10.77
CA CYS A 162 17.62 -3.98 -12.22
C CYS A 162 18.55 -5.10 -12.68
N ASP A 163 19.67 -5.34 -12.00
CA ASP A 163 20.61 -6.43 -12.32
C ASP A 163 19.94 -7.81 -12.19
N ARG A 164 19.09 -8.00 -11.18
CA ARG A 164 18.30 -9.23 -11.02
C ARG A 164 17.28 -9.43 -12.15
N MET A 165 16.73 -8.33 -12.69
CA MET A 165 15.78 -8.34 -13.80
C MET A 165 16.48 -8.51 -15.16
N ALA A 166 17.69 -7.98 -15.31
CA ALA A 166 18.51 -8.09 -16.50
C ALA A 166 18.82 -9.56 -16.78
N GLY A 167 18.24 -10.10 -17.86
CA GLY A 167 18.36 -11.50 -18.24
C GLY A 167 17.18 -12.40 -17.82
N ASN A 168 16.26 -11.92 -16.98
CA ASN A 168 15.10 -12.71 -16.53
C ASN A 168 13.77 -11.92 -16.62
N LEU A 169 13.43 -11.49 -17.84
CA LEU A 169 12.13 -10.87 -18.15
C LEU A 169 10.94 -11.81 -17.95
N ARG A 170 11.15 -13.13 -17.85
CA ARG A 170 10.07 -14.12 -17.62
C ARG A 170 9.64 -14.23 -16.16
N LEU A 171 10.34 -13.60 -15.22
CA LEU A 171 9.96 -13.62 -13.80
C LEU A 171 8.69 -12.79 -13.59
N ARG A 172 7.75 -13.36 -12.82
CA ARG A 172 6.52 -12.68 -12.39
C ARG A 172 6.80 -11.36 -11.68
N ASP A 173 7.86 -11.33 -10.87
CA ASP A 173 8.26 -10.14 -10.08
C ASP A 173 8.65 -8.98 -10.99
N THR A 174 9.41 -9.24 -12.06
CA THR A 174 9.81 -8.26 -13.08
C THR A 174 8.58 -7.60 -13.72
N TRP A 175 7.62 -8.42 -14.17
CA TRP A 175 6.37 -7.91 -14.75
C TRP A 175 5.47 -7.20 -13.74
N SER A 176 5.52 -7.60 -12.48
CA SER A 176 4.81 -6.88 -11.41
C SER A 176 5.41 -5.49 -11.22
N LEU A 177 6.73 -5.37 -11.17
CA LEU A 177 7.42 -4.09 -11.02
C LEU A 177 7.20 -3.18 -12.23
N LEU A 178 7.35 -3.70 -13.46
CA LEU A 178 7.09 -2.94 -14.69
C LEU A 178 5.67 -2.38 -14.74
N ARG A 179 4.67 -3.16 -14.32
CA ARG A 179 3.28 -2.68 -14.22
C ARG A 179 3.13 -1.54 -13.22
N VAL A 180 3.79 -1.63 -12.06
CA VAL A 180 3.79 -0.54 -11.06
C VAL A 180 4.45 0.73 -11.60
N LEU A 181 5.51 0.61 -12.40
CA LEU A 181 6.21 1.74 -13.00
C LEU A 181 5.42 2.40 -14.14
N LEU A 182 4.72 1.61 -14.96
CA LEU A 182 3.90 2.11 -16.07
C LEU A 182 2.61 2.77 -15.57
N ASP A 183 1.96 2.16 -14.57
CA ASP A 183 0.73 2.68 -13.99
C ASP A 183 0.70 2.44 -12.47
N PRO A 184 1.13 3.42 -11.66
CA PRO A 184 1.06 3.30 -10.20
C PRO A 184 -0.38 3.34 -9.68
N THR A 185 -1.32 3.89 -10.47
CA THR A 185 -2.72 4.08 -10.07
C THR A 185 -3.51 2.76 -10.13
N HIS A 186 -3.12 1.85 -11.01
CA HIS A 186 -3.79 0.56 -11.21
C HIS A 186 -3.12 -0.60 -10.45
N THR A 187 -2.30 -0.30 -9.44
CA THR A 187 -1.77 -1.34 -8.54
C THR A 187 -2.88 -1.89 -7.66
N LYS A 188 -2.86 -3.20 -7.35
CA LYS A 188 -3.87 -3.83 -6.46
C LYS A 188 -3.97 -3.12 -5.10
N ALA A 189 -2.87 -2.56 -4.60
CA ALA A 189 -2.84 -1.78 -3.37
C ALA A 189 -3.52 -0.41 -3.53
N SER A 190 -3.24 0.32 -4.62
CA SER A 190 -3.94 1.57 -4.97
C SER A 190 -5.43 1.32 -5.17
N GLN A 191 -5.80 0.26 -5.88
CA GLN A 191 -7.20 -0.16 -6.06
C GLN A 191 -7.87 -0.45 -4.72
N ARG A 192 -7.23 -1.22 -3.82
CA ARG A 192 -7.76 -1.45 -2.46
C ARG A 192 -7.94 -0.16 -1.68
N LYS A 193 -6.96 0.75 -1.72
CA LYS A 193 -7.04 2.05 -1.06
C LYS A 193 -8.19 2.89 -1.63
N ASN A 194 -8.35 2.91 -2.96
CA ASN A 194 -9.44 3.61 -3.62
C ASN A 194 -10.78 3.00 -3.27
N ILE A 195 -10.91 1.67 -3.23
CA ILE A 195 -12.13 0.98 -2.77
C ILE A 195 -12.42 1.34 -1.30
N SER A 196 -11.43 1.33 -0.42
CA SER A 196 -11.61 1.76 0.98
C SER A 196 -12.04 3.23 1.09
N LEU A 197 -11.45 4.13 0.30
CA LEU A 197 -11.85 5.53 0.26
C LEU A 197 -13.29 5.69 -0.25
N LEU A 198 -13.67 4.92 -1.28
CA LEU A 198 -15.03 4.89 -1.80
C LEU A 198 -16.01 4.42 -0.73
N LEU A 199 -15.69 3.34 -0.01
CA LEU A 199 -16.47 2.84 1.13
C LEU A 199 -16.63 3.88 2.24
N TYR A 200 -15.55 4.59 2.61
CA TYR A 200 -15.63 5.66 3.60
C TYR A 200 -16.42 6.88 3.12
N SER A 201 -16.34 7.20 1.83
CA SER A 201 -17.07 8.33 1.24
C SER A 201 -18.54 8.02 1.02
N SER A 202 -18.91 6.75 0.85
CA SER A 202 -20.29 6.33 0.75
C SER A 202 -20.92 6.27 2.14
N SER A 203 -22.12 6.84 2.28
CA SER A 203 -22.93 6.68 3.49
C SER A 203 -23.61 5.30 3.58
N LEU A 204 -23.31 4.38 2.66
CA LEU A 204 -23.95 3.08 2.53
C LEU A 204 -23.22 2.03 3.35
N THR A 205 -23.95 1.00 3.78
CA THR A 205 -23.36 -0.18 4.43
C THR A 205 -22.58 -0.99 3.39
N ASP A 206 -21.49 -1.67 3.78
CA ASP A 206 -20.64 -2.47 2.88
C ASP A 206 -21.44 -3.41 1.96
N THR A 207 -22.51 -4.02 2.47
CA THR A 207 -23.39 -4.92 1.71
C THR A 207 -24.24 -4.20 0.68
N GLU A 208 -24.72 -2.99 1.00
CA GLU A 208 -25.51 -2.15 0.08
C GLU A 208 -24.63 -1.54 -1.01
N PHE A 209 -23.39 -1.18 -0.66
CA PHE A 209 -22.39 -0.74 -1.62
C PHE A 209 -22.03 -1.84 -2.62
N LEU A 210 -21.84 -3.08 -2.15
CA LEU A 210 -21.61 -4.21 -3.06
C LEU A 210 -22.83 -4.53 -3.91
N ALA A 211 -24.05 -4.45 -3.36
CA ALA A 211 -25.28 -4.66 -4.13
C ALA A 211 -25.45 -3.58 -5.23
N THR A 212 -25.21 -2.30 -4.91
CA THR A 212 -25.27 -1.23 -5.90
C THR A 212 -24.19 -1.33 -6.97
N LEU A 213 -22.98 -1.80 -6.62
CA LEU A 213 -21.95 -2.11 -7.62
C LEU A 213 -22.33 -3.30 -8.48
N GLN A 214 -22.91 -4.34 -7.88
CA GLN A 214 -23.40 -5.50 -8.60
C GLN A 214 -24.48 -5.06 -9.60
N ASP A 215 -25.51 -4.35 -9.15
CA ASP A 215 -26.59 -3.86 -10.01
C ASP A 215 -26.11 -2.89 -11.10
N GLY A 216 -25.11 -2.05 -10.81
CA GLY A 216 -24.59 -1.05 -11.75
C GLY A 216 -23.61 -1.59 -12.80
N TYR A 217 -22.79 -2.60 -12.45
CA TYR A 217 -21.69 -3.06 -13.32
C TYR A 217 -21.79 -4.53 -13.73
N LEU A 218 -22.38 -5.38 -12.88
CA LEU A 218 -22.58 -6.78 -13.18
C LEU A 218 -24.04 -6.92 -13.54
N CYS A 219 -24.44 -6.61 -14.78
CA CYS A 219 -25.81 -6.77 -15.26
C CYS A 219 -26.42 -8.08 -14.73
N THR A 220 -27.19 -7.99 -13.65
CA THR A 220 -27.88 -9.11 -13.01
C THR A 220 -29.25 -9.30 -13.65
N ASP A 221 -29.43 -8.78 -14.87
CA ASP A 221 -30.61 -9.04 -15.66
C ASP A 221 -30.76 -10.56 -15.78
N PRO A 222 -31.93 -11.11 -15.41
CA PRO A 222 -32.17 -12.54 -15.54
C PRO A 222 -31.85 -12.89 -16.98
N HIS A 223 -30.93 -13.84 -17.17
CA HIS A 223 -30.42 -14.23 -18.47
C HIS A 223 -31.61 -14.50 -19.38
N THR A 224 -31.98 -13.50 -20.17
CA THR A 224 -33.06 -13.69 -21.12
C THR A 224 -32.49 -14.71 -22.08
N PRO A 225 -33.17 -15.86 -22.27
CA PRO A 225 -32.72 -16.79 -23.28
C PRO A 225 -32.64 -15.97 -24.57
N LEU A 226 -31.44 -15.93 -25.17
CA LEU A 226 -31.27 -15.24 -26.44
C LEU A 226 -32.37 -15.74 -27.38
N PRO A 227 -33.04 -14.85 -28.13
CA PRO A 227 -34.09 -15.27 -29.04
C PRO A 227 -33.55 -16.40 -29.90
N ALA A 228 -34.35 -17.45 -30.07
CA ALA A 228 -33.97 -18.59 -30.90
C ALA A 228 -33.46 -18.06 -32.23
N TYR A 229 -32.25 -18.48 -32.62
CA TYR A 229 -31.57 -17.98 -33.81
C TYR A 229 -32.50 -18.15 -35.01
N SER A 230 -33.02 -17.04 -35.52
CA SER A 230 -33.97 -17.00 -36.65
C SER A 230 -33.27 -16.85 -38.00
N GLY A 231 -31.93 -16.85 -38.01
CA GLY A 231 -31.14 -16.80 -39.23
C GLY A 231 -31.18 -18.13 -39.98
N SER A 232 -30.92 -18.07 -41.28
CA SER A 232 -30.61 -19.26 -42.08
C SER A 232 -29.37 -19.96 -41.51
N SER A 233 -29.34 -21.29 -41.57
CA SER A 233 -28.12 -22.06 -41.29
C SER A 233 -27.01 -21.58 -42.21
N ASN A 234 -25.87 -21.21 -41.64
CA ASN A 234 -24.71 -20.74 -42.39
C ASN A 234 -23.66 -21.84 -42.39
N SER A 235 -23.77 -22.79 -43.32
CA SER A 235 -22.85 -23.93 -43.45
C SER A 235 -21.38 -23.52 -43.51
N ASP A 236 -21.10 -22.33 -44.04
CA ASP A 236 -19.75 -21.82 -44.22
C ASP A 236 -19.15 -21.32 -42.90
N LEU A 237 -19.97 -20.80 -41.97
CA LEU A 237 -19.53 -20.37 -40.64
C LEU A 237 -19.54 -21.51 -39.62
N ASP A 238 -20.39 -22.52 -39.85
CA ASP A 238 -20.50 -23.72 -39.03
C ASP A 238 -19.50 -24.82 -39.46
N ALA A 239 -18.75 -24.61 -40.55
CA ALA A 239 -17.68 -25.52 -40.96
C ALA A 239 -16.53 -25.53 -39.94
N ASP A 240 -15.91 -26.69 -39.76
CA ASP A 240 -14.74 -26.82 -38.89
C ASP A 240 -13.62 -25.87 -39.34
N ILE A 241 -13.19 -24.97 -38.44
CA ILE A 241 -12.14 -23.98 -38.75
C ILE A 241 -10.86 -24.71 -39.18
N SER A 242 -10.48 -24.49 -40.44
CA SER A 242 -9.34 -25.14 -41.06
C SER A 242 -8.03 -24.62 -40.47
N LEU A 243 -7.00 -25.47 -40.46
CA LEU A 243 -5.66 -25.09 -40.00
C LEU A 243 -5.09 -23.94 -40.86
N GLY A 244 -5.41 -23.92 -42.17
CA GLY A 244 -5.01 -22.84 -43.07
C GLY A 244 -5.60 -21.48 -42.70
N GLU A 245 -6.85 -21.44 -42.24
CA GLU A 245 -7.50 -20.20 -41.80
C GLU A 245 -6.90 -19.70 -40.49
N LYS A 246 -6.57 -20.60 -39.57
CA LYS A 246 -5.87 -20.25 -38.32
C LYS A 246 -4.50 -19.64 -38.61
N SER A 247 -3.74 -20.24 -39.53
CA SER A 247 -2.44 -19.72 -39.96
C SER A 247 -2.57 -18.36 -40.66
N ALA A 248 -3.53 -18.21 -41.58
CA ALA A 248 -3.78 -16.94 -42.28
C ALA A 248 -4.26 -15.84 -41.34
N ALA A 249 -5.09 -16.15 -40.33
CA ALA A 249 -5.54 -15.20 -39.34
C ALA A 249 -4.40 -14.71 -38.43
N VAL A 250 -3.49 -15.62 -38.04
CA VAL A 250 -2.27 -15.25 -37.32
C VAL A 250 -1.37 -14.36 -38.19
N GLU A 251 -1.17 -14.72 -39.45
CA GLU A 251 -0.36 -13.92 -40.38
C GLU A 251 -0.98 -12.54 -40.65
N ALA A 252 -2.31 -12.46 -40.79
CA ALA A 252 -3.04 -11.20 -40.91
C ALA A 252 -2.98 -10.35 -39.62
N ALA A 253 -3.04 -10.98 -38.44
CA ALA A 253 -2.89 -10.29 -37.16
C ALA A 253 -1.46 -9.75 -36.96
N LEU A 254 -0.45 -10.48 -37.46
CA LEU A 254 0.94 -10.05 -37.47
C LEU A 254 1.22 -8.98 -38.54
N SER A 255 0.53 -9.04 -39.68
CA SER A 255 0.60 -8.06 -40.78
C SER A 255 -0.22 -6.79 -40.50
N SER A 256 -1.16 -6.84 -39.56
CA SER A 256 -1.98 -5.69 -39.17
C SER A 256 -1.11 -4.54 -38.61
N PRO A 257 -1.30 -3.30 -39.07
CA PRO A 257 -0.44 -2.15 -38.75
C PRO A 257 -0.44 -1.71 -37.27
N ARG A 258 -1.17 -2.43 -36.39
CA ARG A 258 -1.07 -2.22 -34.94
C ARG A 258 0.32 -2.54 -34.37
N GLN A 259 1.10 -3.42 -35.02
CA GLN A 259 2.52 -3.61 -34.65
C GLN A 259 3.43 -2.52 -35.24
N ASP A 260 3.07 -1.94 -36.38
CA ASP A 260 3.83 -0.85 -37.02
C ASP A 260 3.78 0.45 -36.21
N LEU A 261 2.68 0.70 -35.48
CA LEU A 261 2.60 1.84 -34.55
C LEU A 261 3.50 1.65 -33.30
N GLN A 262 3.69 0.42 -32.81
CA GLN A 262 4.63 0.16 -31.71
C GLN A 262 6.09 0.25 -32.16
N LEU A 263 6.43 -0.25 -33.36
CA LEU A 263 7.77 -0.09 -33.94
C LEU A 263 8.12 1.35 -34.32
N ARG A 264 7.14 2.14 -34.81
CA ARG A 264 7.35 3.58 -35.10
C ARG A 264 7.48 4.45 -33.84
N LEU A 265 6.83 4.07 -32.73
CA LEU A 265 7.03 4.75 -31.44
C LEU A 265 8.41 4.42 -30.83
N VAL A 266 8.90 3.20 -31.00
CA VAL A 266 10.24 2.81 -30.52
C VAL A 266 11.35 3.43 -31.37
N THR A 267 11.22 3.47 -32.70
CA THR A 267 12.24 4.08 -33.58
C THR A 267 12.24 5.62 -33.53
N ARG A 268 11.10 6.28 -33.28
CA ARG A 268 11.06 7.74 -33.12
C ARG A 268 11.64 8.24 -31.78
N ALA A 269 11.78 7.37 -30.80
CA ALA A 269 12.45 7.69 -29.53
C ALA A 269 13.99 7.67 -29.63
N GLU A 270 14.56 6.89 -30.56
CA GLU A 270 16.02 6.82 -30.73
C GLU A 270 16.58 7.95 -31.62
N ASP A 271 15.82 8.45 -32.59
CA ASP A 271 16.28 9.53 -33.49
C ASP A 271 16.11 10.96 -32.90
N GLY A 272 15.42 11.11 -31.76
CA GLY A 272 15.19 12.41 -31.11
C GLY A 272 16.33 12.92 -30.21
N GLY A 273 17.34 12.09 -29.92
CA GLY A 273 18.36 12.38 -28.90
C GLY A 273 19.65 13.04 -29.40
N ALA A 274 19.89 13.13 -30.71
CA ALA A 274 21.22 13.43 -31.25
C ALA A 274 21.42 14.86 -31.80
N ARG A 275 20.46 15.78 -31.66
CA ARG A 275 20.61 17.15 -32.19
C ARG A 275 19.96 18.20 -31.29
N HIS A 276 20.63 18.59 -30.20
CA HIS A 276 20.60 19.97 -29.69
C HIS A 276 21.55 20.13 -28.49
N CYS A 277 22.86 20.13 -28.76
CA CYS A 277 23.87 20.59 -27.79
C CYS A 277 24.95 21.39 -28.51
N LEU A 278 24.64 22.57 -29.06
CA LEU A 278 25.64 23.60 -29.36
C LEU A 278 25.03 25.01 -29.28
N GLY A 279 25.62 25.84 -28.40
CA GLY A 279 25.48 27.31 -28.34
C GLY A 279 24.25 27.79 -27.56
N GLY A 280 24.34 28.40 -26.37
CA GLY A 280 25.28 29.43 -25.94
C GLY A 280 24.71 30.82 -26.26
N LYS A 281 24.14 31.51 -25.26
CA LYS A 281 24.34 32.95 -25.02
C LYS A 281 23.61 33.44 -23.78
N THR A 282 24.38 34.22 -23.04
CA THR A 282 24.11 35.12 -21.92
C THR A 282 23.03 36.18 -22.21
N GLY A 283 22.27 36.55 -21.17
CA GLY A 283 21.44 37.75 -21.08
C GLY A 283 20.43 37.59 -19.94
N SER A 284 20.71 38.05 -18.72
CA SER A 284 20.52 39.44 -18.25
C SER A 284 19.14 40.00 -18.62
N LEU A 285 18.26 40.13 -17.62
CA LEU A 285 17.21 41.15 -17.41
C LEU A 285 16.47 40.77 -16.11
N LYS A 286 16.81 41.41 -14.98
CA LYS A 286 16.05 42.51 -14.34
C LYS A 286 14.60 42.17 -13.97
N ALA A 287 14.41 42.02 -12.65
CA ALA A 287 13.48 42.74 -11.78
C ALA A 287 12.06 43.11 -12.30
N ALA A 288 11.06 42.54 -11.63
CA ALA A 288 9.83 43.19 -11.11
C ALA A 288 9.20 42.14 -10.17
N HIS A 289 9.09 42.28 -8.85
CA HIS A 289 8.42 43.31 -8.06
C HIS A 289 6.97 43.53 -8.48
N ILE A 290 6.05 42.66 -8.03
CA ILE A 290 4.65 43.02 -7.77
C ILE A 290 4.20 42.31 -6.50
N ALA A 291 3.87 43.15 -5.52
CA ALA A 291 3.12 42.81 -4.31
C ALA A 291 1.62 42.70 -4.63
N ALA A 292 0.92 41.91 -3.82
CA ALA A 292 -0.50 42.03 -3.40
C ALA A 292 -1.21 40.67 -3.41
N PHE A 293 -1.12 39.97 -2.27
CA PHE A 293 -2.22 39.47 -1.43
C PHE A 293 -1.66 38.44 -0.43
#